data_AF-A0A1B7MH47-F1
#
_entry.id   AF-A0A1B7MH47-F1
#
_cell.length_a   1.000
_cell.length_b   1.000
_cell.length_c   1.000
_cell.angle_alpha   90.00
_cell.angle_beta   90.00
_cell.angle_gamma   90.00
#
_symmetry.space_group_name_H-M   'P 1'
#
loop_
_entity.id
_entity.type
_entity.pdbx_description
1 polymer ?
#
loop_
_entity_poly.entity_id
_entity_poly.type
_entity_poly.pdbx_seq_one_letter_code
_entity_poly.pdbx_strand_id
1 'polypeptide(L)' 'MIKTIQSMILHWGYPSAISHLPVEVLLQIFHHCLPETDHLQDSPKLTPIVLTRICRQWRDIAVNTPSLW' A
#
# COMPACT_ATOMS: atom_id res chain seq x y z
N MET A 1 25.24 4.51 14.44
CA MET A 1 24.08 5.28 14.96
C MET A 1 23.78 6.58 14.19
N ILE A 2 24.65 7.05 13.29
CA ILE A 2 24.44 8.31 12.52
C ILE A 2 23.74 8.05 11.17
N LYS A 3 23.98 6.91 10.52
CA LYS A 3 23.39 6.55 9.21
C LYS A 3 21.87 6.36 9.20
N THR A 4 21.28 5.95 10.33
CA THR A 4 19.84 5.73 10.46
C THR A 4 19.03 7.04 10.53
N ILE A 5 19.61 8.09 11.12
CA ILE A 5 18.95 9.40 11.23
C ILE A 5 18.88 10.09 9.86
N GLN A 6 19.89 9.89 9.01
CA GLN A 6 19.92 10.44 7.66
C GLN A 6 18.86 9.79 6.74
N SER A 7 18.56 8.50 6.95
CA SER A 7 17.43 7.81 6.30
C SER A 7 16.06 8.33 6.78
N MET A 8 15.97 8.86 8.00
CA MET A 8 14.75 9.47 8.53
C MET A 8 14.56 10.93 8.07
N ILE A 9 15.60 11.62 7.60
CA ILE A 9 15.50 13.02 7.16
C ILE A 9 15.20 13.12 5.66
N LEU A 10 15.65 12.16 4.85
CA LEU A 10 15.38 12.14 3.40
C LEU A 10 13.91 11.91 3.02
N HIS A 11 13.09 11.32 3.89
CA HIS A 11 11.68 11.04 3.58
C HIS A 11 10.73 12.23 3.85
N TRP A 12 11.19 13.31 4.48
CA TRP A 12 10.31 14.42 4.90
C TRP A 12 9.88 15.33 3.74
N GLY A 13 10.53 15.23 2.57
CA GLY A 13 10.22 16.05 1.40
C GLY A 13 10.23 15.32 0.06
N TYR A 14 10.69 14.07 0.00
CA TYR A 14 10.65 13.27 -1.21
C TYR A 14 9.52 12.24 -1.11
N PRO A 15 8.51 12.30 -1.99
CA PRO A 15 7.54 11.23 -2.12
C PRO A 15 8.27 9.90 -2.32
N SER A 16 7.79 8.81 -1.71
CA SER A 16 8.42 7.50 -1.89
C SER A 16 8.49 7.15 -3.39
N ALA A 17 9.46 6.35 -3.84
CA ALA A 17 9.53 5.94 -5.24
C ALA A 17 8.19 5.34 -5.73
N ILE A 18 7.51 4.62 -4.84
CA ILE A 18 6.19 4.03 -5.03
C ILE A 18 5.09 5.07 -5.32
N SER A 19 5.17 6.27 -4.76
CA SER A 19 4.15 7.32 -4.99
C SER A 19 4.19 7.91 -6.41
N HIS A 20 5.29 7.73 -7.14
CA HIS A 20 5.43 8.15 -8.53
C HIS A 20 4.86 7.11 -9.52
N LEU A 21 4.42 5.94 -9.05
CA LEU A 21 3.83 4.94 -9.92
C LEU A 21 2.43 5.38 -10.39
N PRO A 22 2.07 5.10 -11.66
CA PRO A 22 0.70 5.24 -12.12
C PRO A 22 -0.28 4.43 -11.27
N VAL A 23 -1.53 4.92 -11.18
CA VAL A 23 -2.57 4.28 -10.38
C VAL A 23 -2.85 2.84 -10.86
N GLU A 24 -2.75 2.60 -12.16
CA GLU A 24 -2.97 1.30 -12.79
C GLU A 24 -1.95 0.27 -12.30
N VAL A 25 -0.69 0.69 -12.16
CA VAL A 25 0.39 -0.17 -11.65
C VAL A 25 0.17 -0.48 -10.17
N LEU A 26 -0.25 0.52 -9.39
CA LEU A 26 -0.59 0.34 -7.98
C LEU A 26 -1.75 -0.65 -7.81
N LEU A 27 -2.78 -0.56 -8.65
CA LEU A 27 -3.91 -1.49 -8.64
C LEU A 27 -3.50 -2.93 -8.97
N GLN A 28 -2.59 -3.12 -9.95
CA GLN A 28 -2.04 -4.45 -10.24
C GLN A 28 -1.32 -5.04 -9.02
N ILE A 29 -0.50 -4.24 -8.34
CA ILE A 29 0.16 -4.65 -7.09
C ILE A 29 -0.88 -5.05 -6.05
N PHE A 30 -1.92 -4.24 -5.87
CA PHE A 30 -2.95 -4.49 -4.85
C PHE A 30 -3.69 -5.81 -5.11
N HIS A 31 -4.06 -6.09 -6.36
CA HIS A 31 -4.70 -7.34 -6.75
C HIS A 31 -3.80 -8.56 -6.51
N HIS A 32 -2.50 -8.46 -6.75
CA HIS A 32 -1.55 -9.53 -6.44
C HIS A 32 -1.34 -9.76 -4.95
N CYS A 33 -1.66 -8.79 -4.10
CA CYS A 33 -1.61 -8.97 -2.66
C CYS A 33 -2.88 -9.62 -2.10
N LEU A 34 -3.96 -9.76 -2.87
CA LEU A 34 -5.20 -10.38 -2.40
C LEU A 34 -4.97 -11.88 -2.20
N PRO A 35 -5.56 -12.48 -1.14
CA PRO A 35 -5.47 -13.92 -0.94
C PRO A 35 -6.11 -14.66 -2.13
N GLU A 36 -5.44 -15.72 -2.59
CA GLU A 36 -5.86 -16.52 -3.75
C GLU A 36 -7.09 -17.41 -3.48
N THR A 37 -7.43 -17.58 -2.20
CA THR A 37 -8.56 -18.38 -1.75
C THR A 37 -9.78 -17.52 -1.41
N ASP A 38 -10.93 -17.86 -1.99
CA ASP A 38 -12.28 -17.32 -1.72
C ASP A 38 -12.72 -17.38 -0.24
N HIS A 39 -11.89 -17.98 0.62
CA HIS A 39 -12.08 -18.04 2.06
C HIS A 39 -11.63 -16.72 2.71
N LEU A 40 -12.35 -15.64 2.43
CA LEU A 40 -12.32 -14.38 3.21
C LEU A 40 -12.57 -14.62 4.72
N GLN A 41 -13.06 -15.81 5.08
CA GLN A 41 -13.31 -16.25 6.46
C GLN A 41 -12.04 -16.56 7.27
N ASP A 42 -10.92 -16.92 6.65
CA ASP A 42 -9.74 -17.41 7.41
C ASP A 42 -8.68 -16.35 7.71
N SER A 43 -8.81 -15.13 7.17
CA SER A 43 -7.95 -14.03 7.63
C SER A 43 -8.61 -12.65 7.47
N PRO A 44 -9.38 -12.18 8.46
CA PRO A 44 -9.92 -10.81 8.50
C PRO A 44 -8.85 -9.70 8.62
N LYS A 45 -7.57 -9.99 8.33
CA LYS A 45 -6.42 -9.13 8.63
C LYS A 45 -5.63 -8.57 7.45
N LEU A 46 -5.61 -9.12 6.23
CA LEU A 46 -4.32 -9.06 5.50
C LEU A 46 -4.14 -8.33 4.17
N THR A 47 -5.16 -7.89 3.42
CA THR A 47 -4.83 -7.15 2.16
C THR A 47 -5.35 -5.72 2.07
N PRO A 48 -6.64 -5.42 1.92
CA PRO A 48 -7.06 -4.06 1.57
C PRO A 48 -6.81 -3.09 2.73
N ILE A 49 -7.12 -3.52 3.95
CA ILE A 49 -6.89 -2.76 5.18
C ILE A 49 -5.40 -2.51 5.42
N VAL A 50 -4.52 -3.46 5.09
CA VAL A 50 -3.07 -3.27 5.22
C VAL A 50 -2.58 -2.23 4.22
N LEU A 51 -3.09 -2.24 2.99
CA LEU A 51 -2.76 -1.24 1.96
C LEU A 51 -3.12 0.18 2.43
N THR A 52 -4.23 0.35 3.17
CA THR A 52 -4.62 1.67 3.71
C THR A 52 -3.66 2.25 4.76
N ARG A 53 -2.73 1.46 5.30
CA ARG A 53 -1.82 1.88 6.37
C ARG A 53 -0.43 2.29 5.87
N ILE A 54 -0.13 2.13 4.58
CA ILE A 54 1.21 2.34 4.02
C ILE A 54 1.50 3.83 3.81
N CYS A 55 0.68 4.53 3.03
CA CYS A 55 0.78 5.97 2.83
C CYS A 55 -0.59 6.56 2.45
N ARG A 56 -0.69 7.89 2.40
CA ARG A 56 -1.95 8.59 2.06
C ARG A 56 -2.47 8.18 0.68
N GLN A 57 -1.61 8.16 -0.33
CA GLN A 57 -1.99 7.77 -1.70
C GLN A 57 -2.53 6.34 -1.78
N TRP A 58 -1.89 5.38 -1.11
CA TRP A 58 -2.34 3.98 -1.13
C TRP A 58 -3.70 3.82 -0.48
N ARG A 59 -3.92 4.53 0.64
CA ARG A 59 -5.23 4.58 1.28
C ARG A 59 -6.29 5.17 0.36
N ASP A 60 -6.00 6.29 -0.29
CA ASP A 60 -6.97 6.96 -1.14
C ASP A 60 -7.35 6.07 -2.33
N ILE A 61 -6.38 5.38 -2.95
CA ILE A 61 -6.67 4.42 -4.03
C ILE A 61 -7.46 3.23 -3.50
N ALA A 62 -7.03 2.60 -2.40
CA ALA A 62 -7.65 1.39 -1.88
C ALA A 62 -9.10 1.61 -1.41
N VAL A 63 -9.40 2.76 -0.79
CA VAL A 63 -10.76 3.13 -0.36
C VAL A 63 -11.68 3.41 -1.55
N ASN A 64 -11.15 3.99 -2.63
CA ASN A 64 -11.94 4.34 -3.82
C ASN A 64 -11.98 3.23 -4.90
N THR A 65 -11.46 2.04 -4.59
CA THR A 65 -11.44 0.91 -5.54
C THR A 65 -12.28 -0.25 -5.01
N PRO A 66 -13.55 -0.38 -5.44
CA PRO A 66 -14.46 -1.43 -4.96
C PRO A 66 -13.98 -2.85 -5.23
N SER A 67 -13.20 -3.09 -6.28
CA SER A 67 -12.69 -4.44 -6.65
C SER A 67 -11.66 -5.02 -5.69
N LEU A 68 -11.21 -4.25 -4.68
CA LEU A 68 -10.28 -4.71 -3.65
C LEU A 68 -11.00 -5.19 -2.37
N TRP A 69 -12.30 -4.98 -2.25
CA TRP A 69 -13.11 -5.34 -1.09
C TRP A 69 -13.98 -6.56 -1.40
#